data_AF-A0A925YS63-F1
#
_entry.id   AF-A0A925YS63-F1
#
_cell.length_a   1.000
_cell.length_b   1.000
_cell.length_c   1.000
_cell.angle_alpha   90.00
_cell.angle_beta   90.00
_cell.angle_gamma   90.00
#
_symmetry.space_group_name_H-M   'P 1'
#
loop_
_entity.id
_entity.type
_entity.pdbx_description
1 polymer ?
#
loop_
_entity_poly.entity_id
_entity_poly.type
_entity_poly.pdbx_seq_one_letter_code
_entity_poly.pdbx_strand_id
1 'polypeptide(L)'
;MKTFALLLLLAATAHAQSFRFNDGRTAAVPAATVRGGDVVVTLSIGGEGSAEVVYQANRIVSMEWPAPPELAAAAADLDADMPAAALKKVDAVITAQEPFRLIPGSWWAEAASLRVRALAGAGRAIDAEALLVRLRQVKTSSAPLARAEIAFINVIIAEGRADEARTRIVKLRSEAADDASLAGLAVIEGNLLFKTGETENALLSYLRVPVYHAEEAAVLKLALRGAVTCLEKLGDTARATQLRADIK
;
A
#
# COMPACT_ATOMS: atom_id res chain seq x y z
N MET A 1 34.45 44.07 -11.73
CA MET A 1 33.86 42.72 -11.62
C MET A 1 32.69 42.81 -10.66
N LYS A 2 31.45 42.76 -11.15
CA LYS A 2 30.23 42.76 -10.32
C LYS A 2 29.58 41.38 -10.45
N THR A 3 29.62 40.61 -9.37
CA THR A 3 29.01 39.28 -9.25
C THR A 3 27.50 39.46 -9.19
N PHE A 4 26.79 38.95 -10.19
CA PHE A 4 25.33 38.91 -10.23
C PHE A 4 24.89 37.58 -9.60
N ALA A 5 24.41 37.62 -8.36
CA ALA A 5 23.83 36.45 -7.71
C ALA A 5 22.41 36.24 -8.24
N LEU A 6 22.22 35.19 -9.04
CA LEU A 6 20.93 34.75 -9.54
C LEU A 6 20.21 33.97 -8.42
N LEU A 7 19.25 34.61 -7.77
CA LEU A 7 18.35 33.96 -6.81
C LEU A 7 17.33 33.11 -7.60
N LEU A 8 17.50 31.79 -7.61
CA LEU A 8 16.47 30.87 -8.08
C LEU A 8 15.33 30.84 -7.05
N LEU A 9 14.21 31.51 -7.37
CA LEU A 9 12.95 31.28 -6.69
C LEU A 9 12.41 29.89 -7.09
N LEU A 10 12.57 28.91 -6.21
CA LEU A 10 11.76 27.70 -6.23
C LEU A 10 10.32 28.10 -5.89
N ALA A 11 9.47 28.19 -6.91
CA ALA A 11 8.04 28.30 -6.72
C ALA A 11 7.55 26.99 -6.09
N ALA A 12 7.26 27.01 -4.78
CA ALA A 12 6.50 25.95 -4.14
C ALA A 12 5.11 25.95 -4.80
N THR A 13 4.86 24.99 -5.69
CA THR A 13 3.54 24.71 -6.22
C THR A 13 2.67 24.27 -5.05
N ALA A 14 1.93 25.19 -4.45
CA ALA A 14 0.82 24.87 -3.56
C ALA A 14 -0.16 24.04 -4.38
N HIS A 15 -0.12 22.71 -4.21
CA HIS A 15 -1.09 21.82 -4.84
C HIS A 15 -2.43 22.10 -4.17
N ALA A 16 -3.28 22.86 -4.86
CA ALA A 16 -4.60 23.20 -4.36
C ALA A 16 -5.42 21.91 -4.22
N GLN A 17 -5.94 21.67 -3.02
CA GLN A 17 -6.88 20.58 -2.77
C GLN A 17 -8.13 20.81 -3.61
N SER A 18 -8.57 19.81 -4.35
CA SER A 18 -9.75 19.99 -5.20
C SER A 18 -10.57 18.73 -5.37
N PHE A 19 -11.85 18.93 -5.67
CA PHE A 19 -12.72 17.87 -6.19
C PHE A 19 -12.95 18.06 -7.68
N ARG A 20 -12.98 16.95 -8.40
CA ARG A 20 -13.46 16.88 -9.78
C ARG A 20 -14.86 16.27 -9.81
N PHE A 21 -15.77 16.93 -10.51
CA PHE A 21 -17.17 16.53 -10.61
C PHE A 21 -17.49 15.87 -11.95
N ASN A 22 -18.63 15.17 -12.01
CA ASN A 22 -19.10 14.47 -13.20
C ASN A 22 -19.51 15.38 -14.36
N ASP A 23 -19.77 16.66 -14.09
CA ASP A 23 -20.03 17.70 -15.09
C ASP A 23 -18.74 18.36 -15.61
N GLY A 24 -17.57 17.83 -15.23
CA GLY A 24 -16.25 18.31 -15.65
C GLY A 24 -15.74 19.51 -14.85
N ARG A 25 -16.49 20.02 -13.87
CA ARG A 25 -16.04 21.13 -13.02
C ARG A 25 -15.00 20.67 -12.01
N THR A 26 -14.14 21.60 -11.59
CA THR A 26 -13.22 21.43 -10.47
C THR A 26 -13.50 22.50 -9.43
N ALA A 27 -13.65 22.13 -8.17
CA ALA A 27 -13.72 23.09 -7.07
C ALA A 27 -12.45 22.99 -6.23
N ALA A 28 -11.71 24.09 -6.12
CA ALA A 28 -10.65 24.22 -5.12
C ALA A 28 -11.30 24.32 -3.74
N VAL A 29 -10.84 23.49 -2.80
CA VAL A 29 -11.46 23.33 -1.49
C VAL A 29 -10.41 23.51 -0.41
N PRO A 30 -10.36 24.68 0.25
CA PRO A 30 -9.44 24.87 1.36
C PRO A 30 -9.85 24.05 2.59
N ALA A 31 -11.14 23.75 2.75
CA ALA A 31 -11.67 22.88 3.81
C ALA A 31 -12.93 22.12 3.34
N ALA A 32 -12.89 20.79 3.42
CA ALA A 32 -14.01 19.90 3.14
C ALA A 32 -14.35 19.08 4.38
N THR A 33 -15.63 18.84 4.62
CA THR A 33 -16.11 17.83 5.59
C THR A 33 -17.17 16.97 4.95
N VAL A 34 -17.38 15.74 5.40
CA VAL A 34 -18.50 14.91 4.94
C VAL A 34 -19.56 14.88 6.02
N ARG A 35 -20.80 15.28 5.67
CA ARG A 35 -21.97 15.25 6.55
C ARG A 35 -23.11 14.53 5.84
N GLY A 36 -23.64 13.47 6.45
CA GLY A 36 -24.77 12.72 5.90
C GLY A 36 -24.50 12.03 4.54
N GLY A 37 -23.23 11.80 4.18
CA GLY A 37 -22.83 11.26 2.88
C GLY A 37 -22.61 12.33 1.81
N ASP A 38 -22.84 13.61 2.11
CA ASP A 38 -22.53 14.74 1.23
C ASP A 38 -21.24 15.43 1.67
N VAL A 39 -20.50 15.96 0.70
CA VAL A 39 -19.30 16.77 0.93
C VAL A 39 -19.72 18.22 1.11
N VAL A 40 -19.50 18.76 2.29
CA VAL A 40 -19.71 20.17 2.64
C VAL A 40 -18.37 20.90 2.52
N VAL A 41 -18.32 21.88 1.63
CA VAL A 41 -17.18 22.75 1.40
C VAL A 41 -17.45 24.10 2.04
N THR A 42 -16.58 24.52 2.94
CA THR A 42 -16.67 25.85 3.56
C THR A 42 -15.80 26.82 2.77
N LEU A 43 -16.44 27.79 2.12
CA LEU A 43 -15.78 28.88 1.42
C LEU A 43 -15.74 30.10 2.34
N SER A 44 -14.55 30.68 2.53
CA SER A 44 -14.42 31.97 3.19
C SER A 44 -14.76 33.08 2.20
N ILE A 45 -15.76 33.90 2.52
CA ILE A 45 -16.13 35.09 1.77
C ILE A 45 -15.53 36.27 2.54
N GLY A 46 -14.61 37.01 1.92
CA GLY A 46 -13.76 37.99 2.59
C GLY A 46 -14.50 38.89 3.59
N GLY A 47 -13.93 39.02 4.80
CA GLY A 47 -14.35 39.96 5.83
C GLY A 47 -14.73 39.32 7.16
N GLU A 48 -15.57 38.27 7.15
CA GLU A 48 -15.97 37.46 8.34
C GLU A 48 -17.02 36.39 8.00
N GLY A 49 -17.48 36.30 6.74
CA GLY A 49 -18.52 35.36 6.32
C GLY A 49 -17.97 34.02 5.85
N SER A 50 -18.71 32.94 6.14
CA SER A 50 -18.49 31.63 5.52
C SER A 50 -19.75 31.20 4.77
N ALA A 51 -19.58 30.60 3.60
CA ALA A 51 -20.64 29.92 2.88
C ALA A 51 -20.35 28.42 2.85
N GLU A 52 -21.35 27.61 3.19
CA GLU A 52 -21.29 26.17 3.00
C GLU A 52 -21.89 25.81 1.64
N VAL A 53 -21.11 25.14 0.80
CA VAL A 53 -21.58 24.54 -0.44
C VAL A 53 -21.65 23.03 -0.23
N VAL A 54 -22.84 22.46 -0.39
CA VAL A 54 -23.06 21.02 -0.24
C VAL A 54 -22.99 20.36 -1.61
N TYR A 55 -22.08 19.41 -1.76
CA TYR A 55 -21.93 18.56 -2.93
C TYR A 55 -22.34 17.13 -2.59
N GLN A 56 -23.21 16.54 -3.39
CA GLN A 56 -23.53 15.12 -3.24
C GLN A 56 -22.32 14.26 -3.61
N ALA A 57 -21.96 13.29 -2.76
CA ALA A 57 -20.78 12.47 -3.00
C ALA A 57 -20.83 11.68 -4.33
N ASN A 58 -22.03 11.33 -4.80
CA ASN A 58 -22.22 10.66 -6.09
C ASN A 58 -21.87 11.53 -7.31
N ARG A 59 -21.73 12.86 -7.15
CA ARG A 59 -21.31 13.77 -8.22
C ARG A 59 -19.79 13.96 -8.27
N ILE A 60 -19.08 13.50 -7.23
CA ILE A 60 -17.62 13.61 -7.13
C ILE A 60 -17.00 12.41 -7.84
N VAL A 61 -16.23 12.70 -8.89
CA VAL A 61 -15.52 11.69 -9.68
C VAL A 61 -14.18 11.36 -9.04
N SER A 62 -13.45 12.38 -8.59
CA SER A 62 -12.16 12.20 -7.93
C SER A 62 -11.83 13.32 -6.97
N MET A 63 -10.95 12.96 -6.05
CA MET A 63 -10.40 13.78 -5.00
C MET A 63 -8.90 13.97 -5.30
N GLU A 64 -8.47 15.21 -5.49
CA GLU A 64 -7.10 15.58 -5.81
C GLU A 64 -6.48 16.34 -4.63
N TRP A 65 -5.87 15.58 -3.73
CA TRP A 65 -5.13 16.10 -2.59
C TRP A 65 -3.66 15.68 -2.68
N PRO A 66 -2.72 16.49 -2.18
CA PRO A 66 -1.34 16.05 -2.05
C PRO A 66 -1.25 14.83 -1.12
N ALA A 67 -0.31 13.93 -1.41
CA ALA A 67 -0.03 12.79 -0.56
C ALA A 67 0.38 13.25 0.84
N PRO A 68 -0.26 12.78 1.92
CA PRO A 68 0.17 13.09 3.28
C PRO A 68 1.60 12.57 3.50
N PRO A 69 2.55 13.41 3.96
CA PRO A 69 3.95 13.01 4.15
C PRO A 69 4.10 11.87 5.17
N GLU A 70 3.14 11.73 6.10
CA GLU A 70 3.10 10.66 7.09
C GLU A 70 2.98 9.28 6.45
N LEU A 71 2.39 9.15 5.25
CA LEU A 71 2.29 7.86 4.56
C LEU A 71 3.66 7.37 4.10
N ALA A 72 4.48 8.26 3.53
CA ALA A 72 5.84 7.92 3.14
C ALA A 72 6.70 7.57 4.36
N ALA A 73 6.55 8.33 5.44
CA ALA A 73 7.26 8.04 6.69
C ALA A 73 6.80 6.72 7.35
N ALA A 74 5.51 6.39 7.28
CA ALA A 74 4.99 5.10 7.77
C ALA A 74 5.47 3.92 6.92
N ALA A 75 5.56 4.09 5.59
CA ALA A 75 6.13 3.08 4.71
C ALA A 75 7.60 2.80 5.05
N ALA A 76 8.41 3.85 5.24
CA ALA A 76 9.81 3.72 5.64
C ALA A 76 9.97 3.00 6.99
N ASP A 77 9.11 3.29 7.97
CA ASP A 77 9.11 2.58 9.25
C ASP A 77 8.82 1.07 9.07
N LEU A 78 7.88 0.72 8.19
CA LEU A 78 7.56 -0.70 7.91
C LEU A 78 8.73 -1.43 7.24
N ASP A 79 9.42 -0.77 6.30
CA ASP A 79 10.58 -1.35 5.64
C ASP A 79 11.77 -1.54 6.60
N ALA A 80 11.80 -0.76 7.68
CA ALA A 80 12.74 -0.87 8.78
C ALA A 80 12.25 -1.79 9.93
N ASP A 81 11.17 -2.55 9.72
CA ASP A 81 10.57 -3.46 10.72
C ASP A 81 10.14 -2.76 12.03
N MET A 82 9.62 -1.53 11.92
CA MET A 82 9.13 -0.72 13.05
C MET A 82 7.59 -0.53 12.99
N PRO A 83 6.78 -1.60 13.13
CA PRO A 83 5.33 -1.52 12.96
C PRO A 83 4.63 -0.58 13.95
N ALA A 84 5.12 -0.48 15.19
CA ALA A 84 4.54 0.43 16.18
C ALA A 84 4.74 1.92 15.83
N ALA A 85 5.87 2.27 15.20
CA ALA A 85 6.12 3.63 14.74
C ALA A 85 5.24 3.97 13.52
N ALA A 86 5.10 3.02 12.59
CA ALA A 86 4.22 3.15 11.43
C ALA A 86 2.75 3.37 11.84
N LEU A 87 2.26 2.62 12.84
CA LEU A 87 0.89 2.78 13.37
C LEU A 87 0.62 4.21 13.85
N LYS A 88 1.55 4.79 14.62
CA LYS A 88 1.39 6.16 15.14
C LYS A 88 1.26 7.19 14.02
N LYS A 89 1.99 7.01 12.92
CA LYS A 89 1.97 7.93 11.76
C LYS A 89 0.70 7.78 10.93
N VAL A 90 0.26 6.53 10.70
CA VAL A 90 -0.87 6.27 9.80
C VAL A 90 -2.24 6.48 10.46
N ASP A 91 -2.36 6.34 11.78
CA ASP A 91 -3.63 6.48 12.49
C ASP A 91 -4.26 7.88 12.32
N ALA A 92 -3.44 8.93 12.32
CA ALA A 92 -3.90 10.30 12.10
C ALA A 92 -4.45 10.47 10.66
N VAL A 93 -3.75 9.92 9.66
CA VAL A 93 -4.16 10.01 8.26
C VAL A 93 -5.44 9.24 8.02
N ILE A 94 -5.58 8.02 8.53
CA ILE A 94 -6.83 7.25 8.41
C ILE A 94 -7.99 8.01 9.01
N THR A 95 -7.81 8.56 10.22
CA THR A 95 -8.89 9.28 10.91
C THR A 95 -9.34 10.50 10.12
N ALA A 96 -8.39 11.26 9.57
CA ALA A 96 -8.68 12.43 8.74
C ALA A 96 -9.33 12.06 7.39
N GLN A 97 -8.94 10.93 6.81
CA GLN A 97 -9.41 10.48 5.48
C GLN A 97 -10.66 9.60 5.55
N GLU A 98 -11.06 9.13 6.73
CA GLU A 98 -12.22 8.26 6.95
C GLU A 98 -13.52 8.79 6.30
N PRO A 99 -13.85 10.08 6.41
CA PRO A 99 -15.07 10.60 5.80
C PRO A 99 -15.06 10.50 4.26
N PHE A 100 -13.87 10.50 3.65
CA PHE A 100 -13.68 10.46 2.20
C PHE A 100 -13.39 9.05 1.66
N ARG A 101 -13.46 8.02 2.50
CA ARG A 101 -13.06 6.63 2.17
C ARG A 101 -13.59 6.11 0.84
N LEU A 102 -14.84 6.42 0.50
CA LEU A 102 -15.50 5.91 -0.70
C LEU A 102 -15.31 6.80 -1.94
N ILE A 103 -14.61 7.92 -1.80
CA ILE A 103 -14.37 8.87 -2.87
C ILE A 103 -13.06 8.48 -3.60
N PRO A 104 -13.09 8.23 -4.91
CA PRO A 104 -11.88 7.91 -5.67
C PRO A 104 -10.80 9.00 -5.55
N GLY A 105 -9.53 8.59 -5.45
CA GLY A 105 -8.42 9.51 -5.19
C GLY A 105 -8.20 9.80 -3.69
N SER A 106 -9.06 9.31 -2.80
CA SER A 106 -8.81 9.40 -1.37
C SER A 106 -7.56 8.60 -0.97
N TRP A 107 -6.75 9.21 -0.10
CA TRP A 107 -5.59 8.57 0.52
C TRP A 107 -5.96 7.51 1.58
N TRP A 108 -7.26 7.34 1.87
CA TRP A 108 -7.71 6.37 2.87
C TRP A 108 -7.27 4.94 2.54
N ALA A 109 -7.35 4.51 1.27
CA ALA A 109 -7.00 3.14 0.89
C ALA A 109 -5.51 2.84 1.08
N GLU A 110 -4.65 3.80 0.75
CA GLU A 110 -3.20 3.70 0.97
C GLU A 110 -2.86 3.69 2.47
N ALA A 111 -3.50 4.58 3.24
CA ALA A 111 -3.35 4.61 4.69
C ALA A 111 -3.84 3.30 5.34
N ALA A 112 -4.98 2.77 4.90
CA ALA A 112 -5.52 1.49 5.35
C ALA A 112 -4.57 0.33 5.03
N SER A 113 -3.98 0.31 3.84
CA SER A 113 -2.99 -0.70 3.45
C SER A 113 -1.78 -0.70 4.38
N LEU A 114 -1.19 0.47 4.63
CA LEU A 114 -0.06 0.62 5.54
C LEU A 114 -0.43 0.22 6.98
N ARG A 115 -1.63 0.57 7.43
CA ARG A 115 -2.10 0.18 8.77
C ARG A 115 -2.32 -1.32 8.88
N VAL A 116 -2.88 -2.00 7.88
CA VAL A 116 -2.99 -3.47 7.87
C VAL A 116 -1.61 -4.10 7.99
N ARG A 117 -0.63 -3.65 7.19
CA ARG A 117 0.76 -4.14 7.26
C ARG A 117 1.36 -3.94 8.65
N ALA A 118 1.15 -2.77 9.26
CA ALA A 118 1.64 -2.46 10.59
C ALA A 118 0.96 -3.29 11.69
N LEU A 119 -0.35 -3.48 11.62
CA LEU A 119 -1.11 -4.34 12.53
C LEU A 119 -0.64 -5.80 12.42
N ALA A 120 -0.45 -6.29 11.19
CA ALA A 120 0.07 -7.63 10.92
C ALA A 120 1.48 -7.82 11.52
N GLY A 121 2.40 -6.89 11.28
CA GLY A 121 3.75 -6.92 11.87
C GLY A 121 3.76 -6.79 13.39
N ALA A 122 2.77 -6.13 13.98
CA ALA A 122 2.59 -6.02 15.43
C ALA A 122 1.85 -7.22 16.06
N GLY A 123 1.53 -8.27 15.29
CA GLY A 123 0.80 -9.44 15.79
C GLY A 123 -0.69 -9.19 16.09
N ARG A 124 -1.25 -8.05 15.62
CA ARG A 124 -2.65 -7.67 15.81
C ARG A 124 -3.52 -8.17 14.65
N ALA A 125 -3.52 -9.50 14.44
CA ALA A 125 -4.14 -10.14 13.28
C ALA A 125 -5.65 -9.85 13.16
N ILE A 126 -6.39 -9.87 14.27
CA ILE A 126 -7.84 -9.60 14.28
C ILE A 126 -8.15 -8.20 13.76
N ASP A 127 -7.40 -7.19 14.23
CA ASP A 127 -7.56 -5.80 13.81
C ASP A 127 -7.17 -5.61 12.34
N ALA A 128 -6.10 -6.29 11.90
CA ALA A 128 -5.64 -6.27 10.52
C ALA A 128 -6.72 -6.83 9.58
N GLU A 129 -7.33 -7.95 9.95
CA GLU A 129 -8.40 -8.57 9.17
C GLU A 129 -9.66 -7.71 9.10
N ALA A 130 -10.08 -7.13 10.22
CA ALA A 130 -11.23 -6.24 10.26
C ALA A 130 -11.04 -5.02 9.33
N LEU A 131 -9.85 -4.44 9.32
CA LEU A 131 -9.53 -3.34 8.41
C LEU A 131 -9.45 -3.77 6.95
N LEU A 132 -8.92 -4.97 6.68
CA LEU A 132 -8.86 -5.54 5.33
C LEU A 132 -10.25 -5.75 4.72
N VAL A 133 -11.22 -6.21 5.52
CA VAL A 133 -12.64 -6.28 5.10
C VAL A 133 -13.17 -4.92 4.70
N ARG A 134 -12.84 -3.87 5.44
CA ARG A 134 -13.25 -2.49 5.10
C ARG A 134 -12.56 -1.97 3.85
N LEU A 135 -11.30 -2.36 3.61
CA LEU A 135 -10.54 -1.98 2.42
C LEU A 135 -11.13 -2.60 1.14
N ARG A 136 -11.58 -3.86 1.19
CA ARG A 136 -12.25 -4.53 0.05
C ARG A 136 -13.55 -3.85 -0.40
N GLN A 137 -14.18 -3.04 0.45
CA GLN A 137 -15.41 -2.32 0.13
C GLN A 137 -15.15 -1.03 -0.66
N VAL A 138 -13.90 -0.58 -0.76
CA VAL A 138 -13.55 0.68 -1.42
C VAL A 138 -13.31 0.46 -2.91
N LYS A 139 -13.92 1.30 -3.74
CA LYS A 139 -13.69 1.34 -5.20
C LYS A 139 -12.42 2.14 -5.50
N THR A 140 -11.26 1.55 -5.29
CA THR A 140 -9.94 2.17 -5.53
C THR A 140 -9.06 1.26 -6.38
N SER A 141 -7.83 1.69 -6.66
CA SER A 141 -6.79 0.84 -7.23
C SER A 141 -6.68 -0.48 -6.46
N SER A 142 -6.38 -1.58 -7.15
CA SER A 142 -6.18 -2.90 -6.54
C SER A 142 -4.89 -2.98 -5.71
N ALA A 143 -3.90 -2.11 -5.97
CA ALA A 143 -2.57 -2.20 -5.38
C ALA A 143 -2.53 -2.05 -3.84
N PRO A 144 -3.22 -1.08 -3.19
CA PRO A 144 -3.27 -0.98 -1.74
C PRO A 144 -3.87 -2.24 -1.09
N LEU A 145 -4.93 -2.78 -1.68
CA LEU A 145 -5.57 -4.00 -1.21
C LEU A 145 -4.61 -5.19 -1.33
N ALA A 146 -3.96 -5.34 -2.48
CA ALA A 146 -3.02 -6.44 -2.71
C ALA A 146 -1.83 -6.42 -1.73
N ARG A 147 -1.23 -5.25 -1.50
CA ARG A 147 -0.16 -5.08 -0.49
C ARG A 147 -0.62 -5.45 0.92
N ALA A 148 -1.86 -5.10 1.28
CA ALA A 148 -2.44 -5.41 2.58
C ALA A 148 -2.73 -6.91 2.73
N GLU A 149 -3.32 -7.54 1.70
CA GLU A 149 -3.56 -8.99 1.66
C GLU A 149 -2.27 -9.78 1.76
N ILE A 150 -1.23 -9.42 1.00
CA ILE A 150 0.10 -10.07 1.05
C ILE A 150 0.65 -10.11 2.47
N ALA A 151 0.61 -8.98 3.19
CA ALA A 151 1.07 -8.92 4.57
C ALA A 151 0.21 -9.78 5.51
N PHE A 152 -1.11 -9.80 5.31
CA PHE A 152 -2.00 -10.61 6.13
C PHE A 152 -1.85 -12.12 5.84
N ILE A 153 -1.63 -12.52 4.59
CA ILE A 153 -1.38 -13.93 4.23
C ILE A 153 -0.11 -14.44 4.93
N ASN A 154 0.94 -13.61 5.05
CA ASN A 154 2.11 -13.98 5.85
C ASN A 154 1.77 -14.32 7.30
N VAL A 155 0.83 -13.59 7.92
CA VAL A 155 0.34 -13.88 9.28
C VAL A 155 -0.38 -15.24 9.31
N ILE A 156 -1.29 -15.48 8.37
CA ILE A 156 -2.01 -16.76 8.24
C ILE A 156 -1.03 -17.93 8.07
N ILE A 157 0.01 -17.76 7.24
CA ILE A 157 1.08 -18.75 7.07
C ILE A 157 1.81 -18.96 8.41
N ALA A 158 2.19 -17.89 9.12
CA ALA A 158 2.86 -17.97 10.41
C ALA A 158 2.05 -18.77 11.44
N GLU A 159 0.72 -18.56 11.47
CA GLU A 159 -0.25 -19.28 12.31
C GLU A 159 -0.52 -20.73 11.90
N GLY A 160 -0.01 -21.18 10.74
CA GLY A 160 -0.17 -22.56 10.27
C GLY A 160 -1.50 -22.84 9.55
N ARG A 161 -2.25 -21.79 9.19
CA ARG A 161 -3.54 -21.87 8.47
C ARG A 161 -3.32 -22.03 6.95
N ALA A 162 -2.64 -23.10 6.55
CA ALA A 162 -2.16 -23.30 5.18
C ALA A 162 -3.26 -23.28 4.11
N ASP A 163 -4.41 -23.93 4.35
CA ASP A 163 -5.50 -24.00 3.38
C ASP A 163 -6.15 -22.63 3.11
N GLU A 164 -6.27 -21.83 4.16
CA GLU A 164 -6.77 -20.46 4.03
C GLU A 164 -5.76 -19.58 3.27
N ALA A 165 -4.48 -19.68 3.60
CA ALA A 165 -3.43 -18.96 2.89
C ALA A 165 -3.46 -19.31 1.39
N ARG A 166 -3.58 -20.60 1.05
CA ARG A 166 -3.67 -21.07 -0.34
C ARG A 166 -4.89 -20.47 -1.05
N THR A 167 -6.06 -20.50 -0.42
CA THR A 167 -7.29 -19.93 -0.97
C THR A 167 -7.15 -18.43 -1.25
N ARG A 168 -6.57 -17.68 -0.30
CA ARG A 168 -6.34 -16.24 -0.47
C ARG A 168 -5.31 -15.92 -1.55
N ILE A 169 -4.23 -16.71 -1.66
CA ILE A 169 -3.22 -16.54 -2.72
C ILE A 169 -3.85 -16.73 -4.10
N VAL A 170 -4.65 -17.79 -4.30
CA VAL A 170 -5.32 -18.06 -5.58
C VAL A 170 -6.24 -16.89 -5.95
N LYS A 171 -7.06 -16.44 -5.00
CA LYS A 171 -7.95 -15.30 -5.22
C LYS A 171 -7.17 -14.04 -5.58
N LEU A 172 -6.19 -13.66 -4.77
CA LEU A 172 -5.43 -12.43 -4.98
C LEU A 172 -4.69 -12.45 -6.32
N ARG A 173 -4.17 -13.60 -6.76
CA ARG A 173 -3.51 -13.72 -8.07
C ARG A 173 -4.43 -13.34 -9.23
N SER A 174 -5.72 -13.67 -9.14
CA SER A 174 -6.70 -13.33 -10.18
C SER A 174 -7.13 -11.87 -10.18
N GLU A 175 -6.87 -11.14 -9.07
CA GLU A 175 -7.32 -9.76 -8.85
C GLU A 175 -6.17 -8.75 -8.92
N ALA A 176 -4.92 -9.17 -8.68
CA ALA A 176 -3.75 -8.32 -8.75
C ALA A 176 -3.43 -7.93 -10.20
N ALA A 177 -3.20 -6.64 -10.42
CA ALA A 177 -2.97 -6.08 -11.75
C ALA A 177 -1.56 -5.48 -11.91
N ASP A 178 -0.83 -5.23 -10.82
CA ASP A 178 0.50 -4.64 -10.83
C ASP A 178 1.61 -5.67 -10.55
N ASP A 179 2.75 -5.49 -11.21
CA ASP A 179 3.90 -6.40 -11.14
C ASP A 179 4.47 -6.51 -9.72
N ALA A 180 4.52 -5.41 -8.96
CA ALA A 180 4.96 -5.42 -7.56
C ALA A 180 4.13 -6.37 -6.69
N SER A 181 2.80 -6.35 -6.86
CA SER A 181 1.90 -7.26 -6.14
C SER A 181 2.06 -8.71 -6.60
N LEU A 182 2.23 -8.97 -7.90
CA LEU A 182 2.46 -10.31 -8.42
C LEU A 182 3.81 -10.90 -7.95
N ALA A 183 4.87 -10.09 -7.94
CA ALA A 183 6.17 -10.44 -7.40
C ALA A 183 6.07 -10.79 -5.91
N GLY A 184 5.43 -9.91 -5.13
CA GLY A 184 5.21 -10.15 -3.71
C GLY A 184 4.44 -11.44 -3.47
N LEU A 185 3.40 -11.70 -4.25
CA LEU A 185 2.61 -12.92 -4.15
C LEU A 185 3.42 -14.20 -4.45
N ALA A 186 4.34 -14.16 -5.41
CA ALA A 186 5.24 -15.28 -5.70
C ALA A 186 6.16 -15.62 -4.51
N VAL A 187 6.63 -14.62 -3.77
CA VAL A 187 7.40 -14.82 -2.53
C VAL A 187 6.52 -15.45 -1.44
N ILE A 188 5.30 -14.96 -1.24
CA ILE A 188 4.36 -15.49 -0.24
C ILE A 188 3.97 -16.95 -0.56
N GLU A 189 3.72 -17.26 -1.83
CA GLU A 189 3.46 -18.62 -2.29
C GLU A 189 4.66 -19.52 -2.00
N GLY A 190 5.89 -19.05 -2.27
CA GLY A 190 7.11 -19.75 -1.89
C GLY A 190 7.20 -20.03 -0.39
N ASN A 191 6.89 -19.03 0.45
CA ASN A 191 6.89 -19.17 1.91
C ASN A 191 5.90 -20.24 2.39
N LEU A 192 4.68 -20.24 1.82
CA LEU A 192 3.66 -21.24 2.14
C LEU A 192 4.15 -22.65 1.78
N LEU A 193 4.58 -22.84 0.53
CA LEU A 193 5.05 -24.12 0.00
C LEU A 193 6.25 -24.65 0.78
N PHE A 194 7.20 -23.78 1.13
CA PHE A 194 8.36 -24.18 1.92
C PHE A 194 7.95 -24.65 3.32
N LYS A 195 7.00 -23.94 3.95
CA LYS A 195 6.47 -24.28 5.28
C LYS A 195 5.67 -25.58 5.26
N THR A 196 4.97 -25.90 4.18
CA THR A 196 4.23 -27.17 4.00
C THR A 196 5.11 -28.33 3.52
N GLY A 197 6.42 -28.11 3.32
CA GLY A 197 7.38 -29.14 2.92
C GLY A 197 7.53 -29.33 1.42
N GLU A 198 6.77 -28.60 0.60
CA GLU A 198 6.82 -28.62 -0.87
C GLU A 198 8.02 -27.81 -1.40
N THR A 199 9.22 -28.21 -1.00
CA THR A 199 10.46 -27.41 -1.16
C THR A 199 10.81 -27.13 -2.64
N GLU A 200 10.57 -28.08 -3.54
CA GLU A 200 10.79 -27.89 -4.99
C GLU A 200 9.82 -26.85 -5.58
N ASN A 201 8.54 -26.95 -5.23
CA ASN A 201 7.53 -25.98 -5.66
C ASN A 201 7.82 -24.59 -5.07
N ALA A 202 8.30 -24.53 -3.83
CA ALA A 202 8.72 -23.29 -3.19
C ALA A 202 9.87 -22.62 -3.96
N LEU A 203 10.90 -23.39 -4.34
CA LEU A 203 12.00 -22.91 -5.16
C LEU A 203 11.49 -22.32 -6.48
N LEU A 204 10.64 -23.05 -7.20
CA LEU A 204 10.05 -22.57 -8.45
C LEU A 204 9.26 -21.27 -8.25
N SER A 205 8.52 -21.15 -7.16
CA SER A 205 7.77 -19.93 -6.83
C SER A 205 8.69 -18.74 -6.61
N TYR A 206 9.77 -18.91 -5.83
CA TYR A 206 10.75 -17.84 -5.64
C TYR A 206 11.45 -17.45 -6.95
N LEU A 207 11.80 -18.42 -7.80
CA LEU A 207 12.47 -18.15 -9.08
C LEU A 207 11.58 -17.46 -10.12
N ARG A 208 10.25 -17.40 -9.92
CA ARG A 208 9.38 -16.58 -10.78
C ARG A 208 9.74 -15.09 -10.70
N VAL A 209 10.19 -14.60 -9.54
CA VAL A 209 10.51 -13.18 -9.35
C VAL A 209 11.68 -12.71 -10.23
N PRO A 210 12.90 -13.32 -10.17
CA PRO A 210 13.99 -12.92 -11.07
C PRO A 210 13.70 -13.15 -12.55
N VAL A 211 12.75 -14.01 -12.91
CA VAL A 211 12.41 -14.30 -14.31
C VAL A 211 11.39 -13.31 -14.88
N TYR A 212 10.33 -13.01 -14.13
CA TYR A 212 9.19 -12.23 -14.62
C TYR A 212 9.09 -10.83 -14.00
N HIS A 213 9.76 -10.59 -12.87
CA HIS A 213 9.63 -9.37 -12.07
C HIS A 213 11.01 -8.87 -11.59
N ALA A 214 12.03 -8.96 -12.44
CA ALA A 214 13.41 -8.64 -12.09
C ALA A 214 13.62 -7.16 -11.66
N GLU A 215 12.75 -6.26 -12.11
CA GLU A 215 12.80 -4.83 -11.79
C GLU A 215 12.31 -4.52 -10.37
N GLU A 216 11.61 -5.45 -9.72
CA GLU A 216 11.08 -5.31 -8.36
C GLU A 216 12.18 -5.57 -7.31
N ALA A 217 13.18 -4.69 -7.24
CA ALA A 217 14.41 -4.88 -6.47
C ALA A 217 14.20 -5.23 -4.98
N ALA A 218 13.18 -4.64 -4.34
CA ALA A 218 12.85 -4.93 -2.95
C ALA A 218 12.39 -6.38 -2.74
N VAL A 219 11.57 -6.89 -3.67
CA VAL A 219 11.02 -8.26 -3.62
C VAL A 219 12.05 -9.28 -4.14
N LEU A 220 12.84 -8.91 -5.14
CA LEU A 220 13.87 -9.74 -5.74
C LEU A 220 14.82 -10.31 -4.68
N LYS A 221 15.35 -9.46 -3.79
CA LYS A 221 16.27 -9.92 -2.73
C LYS A 221 15.63 -10.93 -1.79
N LEU A 222 14.35 -10.75 -1.45
CA LEU A 222 13.60 -11.69 -0.62
C LEU A 222 13.40 -13.03 -1.34
N ALA A 223 13.04 -13.00 -2.61
CA ALA A 223 12.86 -14.18 -3.44
C ALA A 223 14.17 -14.98 -3.57
N LEU A 224 15.30 -14.32 -3.85
CA LEU A 224 16.60 -14.96 -3.96
C LEU A 224 17.03 -15.62 -2.64
N ARG A 225 16.78 -14.99 -1.49
CA ARG A 225 17.03 -15.59 -0.17
C ARG A 225 16.19 -16.86 0.06
N GLY A 226 14.91 -16.81 -0.32
CA GLY A 226 14.01 -17.97 -0.28
C GLY A 226 14.51 -19.12 -1.16
N ALA A 227 14.92 -18.79 -2.40
CA ALA A 227 15.48 -19.76 -3.35
C ALA A 227 16.78 -20.39 -2.83
N VAL A 228 17.71 -19.61 -2.26
CA VAL A 228 18.92 -20.11 -1.60
C VAL A 228 18.55 -21.12 -0.51
N THR A 229 17.60 -20.76 0.36
CA THR A 229 17.16 -21.63 1.47
C THR A 229 16.59 -22.96 0.95
N CYS A 230 15.82 -22.93 -0.14
CA CYS A 230 15.29 -24.13 -0.78
C CYS A 230 16.41 -25.00 -1.38
N LEU A 231 17.35 -24.40 -2.11
CA LEU A 231 18.48 -25.10 -2.72
C LEU A 231 19.33 -25.82 -1.66
N GLU A 232 19.60 -25.17 -0.54
CA GLU A 232 20.33 -25.80 0.57
C GLU A 232 19.59 -26.99 1.17
N LYS A 233 18.27 -26.84 1.38
CA LYS A 233 17.43 -27.93 1.88
C LYS A 233 17.37 -29.12 0.91
N LEU A 234 17.46 -28.86 -0.39
CA LEU A 234 17.54 -29.87 -1.44
C LEU A 234 18.96 -30.45 -1.63
N GLY A 235 19.97 -29.90 -0.95
CA GLY A 235 21.37 -30.32 -1.05
C GLY A 235 22.17 -29.71 -2.21
N ASP A 236 21.58 -28.79 -2.99
CA ASP A 236 22.25 -28.10 -4.10
C ASP A 236 23.05 -26.86 -3.61
N THR A 237 24.10 -27.14 -2.84
CA THR A 237 24.93 -26.11 -2.20
C THR A 237 25.75 -25.27 -3.19
N ALA A 238 26.05 -25.82 -4.36
CA ALA A 238 26.76 -25.13 -5.43
C ALA A 238 25.92 -23.98 -6.00
N ARG A 239 24.67 -24.28 -6.41
CA ARG A 239 23.76 -23.23 -6.89
C ARG A 239 23.36 -22.25 -5.80
N ALA A 240 23.18 -22.72 -4.56
CA ALA A 240 22.91 -21.84 -3.43
C ALA A 240 24.04 -20.81 -3.23
N THR A 241 25.30 -21.23 -3.37
CA THR A 241 26.46 -20.34 -3.25
C THR A 241 26.53 -19.33 -4.39
N GLN A 242 26.27 -19.75 -5.62
CA GLN A 242 26.19 -18.84 -6.77
C GLN A 242 25.11 -17.78 -6.56
N LEU A 243 23.89 -18.21 -6.21
CA LEU A 243 22.77 -17.30 -6.04
C LEU A 243 22.96 -16.31 -4.88
N ARG A 244 23.70 -16.68 -3.83
CA ARG A 244 24.09 -15.75 -2.76
C ARG A 244 25.02 -14.64 -3.23
N ALA A 245 25.88 -14.89 -4.20
CA ALA A 245 26.76 -13.87 -4.74
C ALA A 245 25.94 -12.74 -5.40
N ASP A 246 24.81 -13.08 -6.00
CA ASP A 246 23.90 -12.16 -6.69
C ASP A 246 23.02 -11.33 -5.74
N ILE A 247 23.00 -11.64 -4.43
CA ILE A 247 22.21 -10.91 -3.41
C ILE A 247 22.96 -9.68 -2.88
N LYS A 248 24.29 -9.61 -3.06
CA LYS A 248 25.16 -8.52 -2.57
C LYS A 248 24.94 -7.22 -3.35
#